data_AF-A0A7V4WUH9-F1
#
_entry.id   AF-A0A7V4WUH9-F1
#
_cell.length_a   1.000
_cell.length_b   1.000
_cell.length_c   1.000
_cell.angle_alpha   90.00
_cell.angle_beta   90.00
_cell.angle_gamma   90.00
#
_symmetry.space_group_name_H-M   'P 1'
#
loop_
_entity.id
_entity.type
_entity.pdbx_description
1 polymer ?
#
loop_
_entity_poly.entity_id
_entity_poly.type
_entity_poly.pdbx_seq_one_letter_code
_entity_poly.pdbx_strand_id
1 'polypeptide(L)' 'GSIADLERRLAEHNKGLVKSTRKRRPMKLVYREVFEDRSSALKRERFLKTGKGREYLRTLGY' A
#
# COMPACT_ATOMS: atom_id res chain seq x y z
N GLY A 1 1.64 -2.79 -2.64
CA GLY A 1 0.95 -3.09 -3.91
C GLY A 1 0.88 -1.77 -4.63
N SER A 2 1.37 -1.67 -5.87
CA SER A 2 1.13 -0.49 -6.69
C SER A 2 -0.25 -0.65 -7.32
N ILE A 3 -1.00 0.44 -7.36
CA ILE A 3 -2.28 0.49 -8.06
C ILE A 3 -2.43 1.87 -8.68
N ALA A 4 -3.04 1.91 -9.87
CA ALA A 4 -3.41 3.17 -10.51
C ALA A 4 -4.54 3.87 -9.73
N ASP A 5 -5.48 3.08 -9.18
CA ASP A 5 -6.65 3.59 -8.47
C ASP A 5 -6.68 3.13 -7.01
N LEU A 6 -6.19 4.00 -6.12
CA LEU A 6 -6.08 3.69 -4.70
C LEU A 6 -7.44 3.65 -4.01
N GLU A 7 -8.36 4.53 -4.39
CA GLU A 7 -9.67 4.66 -3.76
C GLU A 7 -10.52 3.43 -4.00
N ARG A 8 -10.59 2.99 -5.26
CA ARG A 8 -11.27 1.74 -5.62
C ARG A 8 -10.68 0.56 -4.85
N ARG A 9 -9.34 0.46 -4.79
CA ARG A 9 -8.67 -0.62 -4.06
C ARG A 9 -9.04 -0.60 -2.58
N LEU A 10 -8.94 0.57 -1.93
CA LEU A 10 -9.25 0.70 -0.51
C LEU A 10 -10.71 0.32 -0.24
N ALA A 11 -11.64 0.75 -1.09
CA ALA A 11 -13.05 0.42 -1.01
C ALA A 11 -13.28 -1.10 -1.17
N GLU A 12 -12.68 -1.76 -2.18
CA GLU A 12 -12.82 -3.21 -2.38
C GLU A 12 -12.24 -4.03 -1.21
N HIS A 13 -11.09 -3.60 -0.68
CA HIS A 13 -10.44 -4.23 0.46
C HIS A 13 -11.26 -4.05 1.75
N ASN A 14 -11.81 -2.86 2.02
CA ASN A 14 -12.68 -2.60 3.18
C ASN A 14 -14.06 -3.26 3.05
N LYS A 15 -14.62 -3.34 1.84
CA LYS A 15 -15.82 -4.13 1.54
C LYS A 15 -15.59 -5.63 1.63
N GLY A 16 -14.33 -6.08 1.61
CA GLY A 16 -13.97 -7.49 1.75
C GLY A 16 -14.14 -8.33 0.52
N LEU A 17 -14.19 -7.68 -0.63
CA LEU A 17 -14.28 -8.33 -1.93
C LEU A 17 -12.99 -9.10 -2.23
N VAL A 18 -11.89 -8.75 -1.55
CA VAL A 18 -10.59 -9.41 -1.68
C VAL A 18 -10.43 -10.55 -0.67
N LYS A 19 -10.56 -11.80 -1.13
CA LYS A 19 -10.45 -13.03 -0.31
C LYS A 19 -9.24 -13.03 0.64
N SER A 20 -8.07 -12.59 0.17
CA SER A 20 -6.81 -12.61 0.94
C SER A 20 -6.73 -11.58 2.07
N THR A 21 -7.48 -10.47 1.98
CA THR A 21 -7.41 -9.37 2.97
C THR A 21 -8.71 -9.19 3.75
N ARG A 22 -9.77 -9.90 3.38
CA ARG A 22 -11.09 -9.76 4.02
C ARG A 22 -11.11 -10.10 5.51
N LYS A 23 -10.17 -10.90 6.02
CA LYS A 23 -10.02 -11.20 7.46
C LYS A 23 -9.27 -10.12 8.25
N ARG A 24 -8.62 -9.16 7.58
CA ARG A 24 -7.76 -8.12 8.19
C ARG A 24 -8.39 -6.72 8.11
N ARG A 25 -9.71 -6.67 8.15
CA ARG A 25 -10.48 -5.42 8.09
C ARG A 25 -10.71 -4.85 9.49
N PRO A 26 -10.77 -3.52 9.65
CA PRO A 26 -10.62 -2.50 8.60
C PRO A 26 -9.16 -2.26 8.20
N MET A 27 -8.89 -2.11 6.89
CA MET A 27 -7.57 -1.69 6.42
C MET A 27 -7.48 -0.16 6.49
N LYS A 28 -6.60 0.34 7.37
CA LYS A 28 -6.24 1.76 7.42
C LYS A 28 -5.05 2.01 6.52
N LEU A 29 -5.15 3.04 5.68
CA LEU A 29 -4.06 3.49 4.84
C LEU A 29 -3.09 4.32 5.70
N VAL A 30 -1.90 3.78 5.98
CA VAL A 30 -0.87 4.46 6.77
C VAL A 30 -0.04 5.41 5.90
N TYR A 31 0.25 5.00 4.66
CA TYR A 31 1.13 5.74 3.77
C TYR A 31 0.75 5.52 2.29
N ARG A 32 0.78 6.60 1.51
CA ARG A 32 0.68 6.57 0.05
C ARG A 32 1.62 7.60 -0.57
N GLU A 33 2.16 7.25 -1.73
CA GLU A 33 2.93 8.16 -2.58
C GLU A 33 2.38 8.04 -4.01
N VAL A 34 2.27 9.17 -4.71
CA VAL A 34 1.85 9.23 -6.11
C VAL A 34 3.10 9.41 -6.97
N PHE A 35 3.16 8.66 -8.07
CA PHE A 35 4.25 8.73 -9.03
C PHE A 35 3.67 8.86 -10.43
N GLU A 36 4.30 9.69 -11.27
CA GLU A 36 3.92 9.84 -12.68
C GLU A 36 4.30 8.60 -13.51
N ASP A 37 5.41 7.95 -13.17
CA ASP A 37 5.90 6.78 -13.89
C ASP A 37 5.77 5.48 -13.08
N ARG A 38 5.36 4.41 -13.77
CA ARG A 38 5.18 3.08 -13.18
C ARG A 38 6.50 2.49 -12.67
N SER A 39 7.61 2.76 -13.35
CA SER A 39 8.94 2.26 -12.98
C SER A 39 9.41 2.90 -11.68
N SER A 40 9.18 4.21 -11.53
CA SER A 40 9.44 4.94 -10.28
C SER A 40 8.61 4.38 -9.12
N ALA A 41 7.31 4.16 -9.35
CA ALA A 41 6.42 3.53 -8.36
C ALA A 41 6.90 2.12 -7.94
N LEU A 42 7.35 1.31 -8.90
CA LEU A 42 7.87 -0.05 -8.65
C LEU A 42 9.18 -0.03 -7.87
N LYS A 43 10.12 0.86 -8.21
CA LYS A 43 11.38 1.04 -7.46
C LYS A 43 11.08 1.41 -6.01
N ARG A 44 10.16 2.36 -5.81
CA ARG A 44 9.76 2.78 -4.46
C ARG A 44 9.05 1.66 -3.71
N GLU A 45 8.12 0.94 -4.33
CA GLU A 45 7.47 -0.21 -3.70
C GLU A 45 8.49 -1.26 -3.25
N ARG A 46 9.45 -1.60 -4.12
CA ARG A 46 10.50 -2.56 -3.80
C ARG A 46 11.32 -2.08 -2.61
N PHE A 47 11.71 -0.80 -2.61
CA PHE A 47 12.40 -0.18 -1.47
C PHE A 47 11.60 -0.29 -0.18
N LEU A 48 10.31 0.08 -0.18
CA LEU A 48 9.43 0.01 0.99
C LEU A 48 9.25 -1.42 1.52
N LYS A 49 9.35 -2.44 0.65
CA LYS A 49 9.31 -3.85 1.05
C LYS A 49 10.62 -4.37 1.67
N THR A 50 11.74 -3.64 1.52
CA THR A 50 13.02 -3.99 2.18
C THR A 50 12.98 -3.73 3.69
N GLY A 51 13.96 -4.25 4.43
CA GLY A 51 14.09 -3.98 5.87
C GLY A 51 14.20 -2.50 6.20
N LYS A 52 15.03 -1.75 5.46
CA LYS A 52 15.16 -0.29 5.61
C LYS A 52 13.87 0.46 5.26
N GLY A 53 13.16 0.00 4.22
CA GLY A 53 11.86 0.54 3.85
C GLY A 53 10.80 0.36 4.94
N ARG A 54 10.77 -0.79 5.61
CA ARG A 54 9.87 -1.03 6.74
C ARG A 54 10.21 -0.15 7.95
N GLU A 55 11.49 0.10 8.20
CA GLU A 55 11.91 1.03 9.25
C GLU A 55 11.46 2.46 8.94
N TYR A 56 11.59 2.91 7.69
CA TYR A 56 11.04 4.19 7.24
C TYR A 56 9.51 4.28 7.41
N LEU A 57 8.79 3.19 7.14
CA LEU A 57 7.33 3.16 7.42
C LEU A 57 7.04 3.26 8.92
N ARG A 58 7.87 2.64 9.77
CA ARG A 58 7.72 2.71 11.24
C ARG A 58 7.87 4.14 11.76
N THR A 59 8.79 4.94 11.18
CA THR A 59 8.92 6.37 11.54
C THR A 59 7.69 7.20 11.13
N LEU A 60 6.91 6.72 10.16
CA LEU A 60 5.66 7.35 9.72
C LEU A 60 4.43 6.84 10.51
N GLY A 61 4.61 5.94 11.49
CA GLY A 61 3.53 5.40 12.32
C GLY A 61 2.95 4.06 11.84
N TYR A 62 3.71 3.27 11.08
CA TYR A 62 3.39 1.86 10.74
C TYR A 62 3.58 0.89 11.91
#